data_AF-A0A8T4JQ69-F1
#
_entry.id   AF-A0A8T4JQ69-F1
#
_cell.length_a   1.000
_cell.length_b   1.000
_cell.length_c   1.000
_cell.angle_alpha   90.00
_cell.angle_beta   90.00
_cell.angle_gamma   90.00
#
_symmetry.space_group_name_H-M   'P 1'
#
loop_
_entity.id
_entity.type
_entity.pdbx_description
1 polymer ?
#
loop_
_entity_poly.entity_id
_entity_poly.type
_entity_poly.pdbx_seq_one_letter_code
_entity_poly.pdbx_strand_id
1 'polypeptide(L)'
;MEDERAVNAQKEIKKFLKKTSAELKIVNFDSDIYELVKKVHEIISKEKKNIIYLCITPGQRDSLSVFIISSMLFHNEVKEICLYSLKGGEFTTLPHFQMKLPKSEIIEAIKFIALNEEGCTKKKLRDHLFEKKILKISKKTKFPEHSQYVKLNRAVLDPAEHEWHLIKIEGKKRGSKVTLTEEGEKWSKIF
;
A
#
# COMPACT_ATOMS: atom_id res chain seq x y z
N MET A 1 -12.53 -25.16 5.12
CA MET A 1 -12.80 -25.79 6.42
C MET A 1 -12.20 -24.85 7.45
N GLU A 2 -13.03 -24.23 8.30
CA GLU A 2 -12.49 -23.31 9.33
C GLU A 2 -11.59 -24.08 10.30
N ASP A 3 -10.42 -23.52 10.63
CA ASP A 3 -9.49 -24.12 11.57
C ASP A 3 -10.10 -24.08 12.99
N GLU A 4 -10.44 -25.25 13.52
CA GLU A 4 -11.06 -25.42 14.83
C GLU A 4 -10.23 -24.78 15.96
N ARG A 5 -8.89 -24.76 15.82
CA ARG A 5 -7.99 -24.12 16.79
C ARG A 5 -8.15 -22.61 16.78
N ALA A 6 -8.26 -22.00 15.60
CA ALA A 6 -8.48 -20.55 15.47
C ALA A 6 -9.83 -20.14 16.07
N VAL A 7 -10.89 -20.93 15.80
CA VAL A 7 -12.23 -20.69 16.36
C VAL A 7 -12.22 -20.78 17.89
N ASN A 8 -11.53 -21.78 18.45
CA ASN A 8 -11.43 -21.94 19.90
C ASN A 8 -10.60 -20.82 20.55
N ALA A 9 -9.46 -20.44 19.97
CA ALA A 9 -8.67 -19.30 20.43
C ALA A 9 -9.48 -18.00 20.42
N GLN A 10 -10.25 -17.75 19.37
CA GLN A 10 -11.13 -16.58 19.27
C GLN A 10 -12.20 -16.56 20.38
N LYS A 11 -12.79 -17.71 20.73
CA LYS A 11 -13.76 -17.79 21.84
C LYS A 11 -13.13 -17.43 23.17
N GLU A 12 -11.93 -17.91 23.45
CA GLU A 12 -11.20 -17.60 24.68
C GLU A 12 -10.81 -16.11 24.75
N ILE A 13 -10.32 -15.54 23.64
CA ILE A 13 -10.04 -14.10 23.54
C ILE A 13 -11.32 -13.28 23.81
N LYS A 14 -12.46 -13.65 23.22
CA LYS A 14 -13.76 -12.99 23.48
C LYS A 14 -14.15 -13.04 24.95
N LYS A 15 -13.99 -14.18 25.62
CA LYS A 15 -14.30 -14.31 27.06
C LYS A 15 -13.38 -13.45 27.92
N PHE A 16 -12.09 -13.41 27.59
CA PHE A 16 -11.10 -12.60 28.30
C PHE A 16 -11.42 -11.11 28.16
N LEU A 17 -11.69 -10.63 26.94
CA LEU A 17 -11.96 -9.22 26.68
C LEU A 17 -13.30 -8.72 27.23
N LYS A 18 -14.29 -9.59 27.47
CA LYS A 18 -15.51 -9.21 28.21
C LYS A 18 -15.24 -8.69 29.63
N LYS A 19 -14.09 -9.04 30.21
CA LYS A 19 -13.67 -8.59 31.55
C LYS A 19 -12.83 -7.31 31.49
N THR A 20 -12.55 -6.79 30.30
CA THR A 20 -11.75 -5.59 30.09
C THR A 20 -12.60 -4.51 29.41
N SER A 21 -12.11 -3.27 29.41
CA SER A 21 -12.75 -2.16 28.69
C SER A 21 -12.34 -2.09 27.21
N ALA A 22 -11.68 -3.12 26.69
CA ALA A 22 -11.13 -3.11 25.34
C ALA A 22 -12.19 -3.51 24.31
N GLU A 23 -12.28 -2.74 23.22
CA GLU A 23 -13.12 -3.09 22.08
C GLU A 23 -12.47 -4.23 21.27
N LEU A 24 -13.27 -5.22 20.88
CA LEU A 24 -12.83 -6.31 20.00
C LEU A 24 -13.44 -6.14 18.62
N LYS A 25 -12.57 -6.03 17.61
CA LYS A 25 -12.94 -6.13 16.21
C LYS A 25 -12.29 -7.35 15.57
N ILE A 26 -13.10 -8.16 14.90
CA ILE A 26 -12.64 -9.35 14.18
C ILE A 26 -12.71 -9.06 12.69
N VAL A 27 -11.62 -9.35 12.00
CA VAL A 27 -11.52 -9.21 10.55
C VAL A 27 -11.08 -10.55 9.99
N ASN A 28 -11.95 -11.15 9.18
CA ASN A 28 -11.65 -12.37 8.43
C ASN A 28 -11.05 -11.99 7.08
N PHE A 29 -10.19 -12.82 6.51
CA PHE A 29 -9.58 -12.64 5.19
C PHE A 29 -9.37 -14.01 4.55
N ASP A 30 -9.32 -14.08 3.23
CA ASP A 30 -8.99 -15.31 2.50
C ASP A 30 -7.45 -15.46 2.42
N SER A 31 -6.94 -16.56 1.88
CA SER A 31 -5.48 -16.82 1.85
C SER A 31 -4.65 -15.86 0.97
N ASP A 32 -5.24 -14.79 0.41
CA ASP A 32 -4.52 -13.81 -0.41
C ASP A 32 -3.77 -12.80 0.48
N ILE A 33 -2.45 -12.78 0.33
CA ILE A 33 -1.53 -11.87 1.01
C ILE A 33 -1.87 -10.40 0.71
N TYR A 34 -2.25 -10.07 -0.53
CA TYR A 34 -2.58 -8.68 -0.90
C TYR A 34 -3.86 -8.20 -0.24
N GLU A 35 -4.86 -9.09 -0.11
CA GLU A 35 -6.08 -8.81 0.63
C GLU A 35 -5.78 -8.54 2.11
N LEU A 36 -4.91 -9.36 2.73
CA LEU A 36 -4.48 -9.14 4.11
C LEU A 36 -3.75 -7.81 4.28
N VAL A 37 -2.83 -7.46 3.38
CA VAL A 37 -2.12 -6.16 3.41
C VAL A 37 -3.14 -5.02 3.35
N LYS A 38 -4.11 -5.08 2.43
CA LYS A 38 -5.17 -4.08 2.30
C LYS A 38 -6.01 -3.95 3.57
N LYS A 39 -6.44 -5.07 4.16
CA LYS A 39 -7.22 -5.08 5.41
C LYS A 39 -6.45 -4.50 6.58
N VAL A 40 -5.16 -4.82 6.69
CA VAL A 40 -4.27 -4.23 7.71
C VAL A 40 -4.12 -2.73 7.47
N HIS A 41 -3.93 -2.31 6.22
CA HIS A 41 -3.85 -0.89 5.85
C HIS A 41 -5.13 -0.12 6.23
N GLU A 42 -6.31 -0.68 5.95
CA GLU A 42 -7.60 -0.07 6.32
C GLU A 42 -7.77 0.11 7.83
N ILE A 43 -7.20 -0.79 8.64
CA ILE A 43 -7.18 -0.67 10.10
C ILE A 43 -6.22 0.44 10.52
N ILE A 44 -4.97 0.39 10.05
CA ILE A 44 -3.93 1.38 10.37
C ILE A 44 -4.38 2.80 9.98
N SER A 45 -4.95 2.96 8.78
CA SER A 45 -5.45 4.22 8.24
C SER A 45 -6.53 4.90 9.09
N LYS A 46 -7.28 4.13 9.89
CA LYS A 46 -8.33 4.66 10.80
C LYS A 46 -7.76 5.15 12.12
N GLU A 47 -6.54 4.78 12.44
CA GLU A 47 -5.89 4.99 13.74
C GLU A 47 -4.77 6.05 13.69
N LYS A 48 -4.88 7.05 12.80
CA LYS A 48 -3.82 8.05 12.49
C LYS A 48 -3.20 8.76 13.68
N LYS A 49 -3.94 8.91 14.79
CA LYS A 49 -3.48 9.62 16.00
C LYS A 49 -3.00 8.69 17.11
N ASN A 50 -3.09 7.38 16.91
CA ASN A 50 -2.85 6.36 17.92
C ASN A 50 -1.52 5.63 17.67
N ILE A 51 -1.04 4.97 18.72
CA ILE A 51 0.10 4.06 18.67
C ILE A 51 -0.46 2.66 18.43
N ILE A 52 0.06 1.98 17.41
CA ILE A 52 -0.39 0.63 17.04
C ILE A 52 0.64 -0.38 17.48
N TYR A 53 0.21 -1.40 18.22
CA TYR A 53 1.05 -2.55 18.57
C TYR A 53 0.69 -3.74 17.68
N LEU A 54 1.66 -4.23 16.92
CA LEU A 54 1.50 -5.40 16.04
C LEU A 54 2.28 -6.59 16.60
N CYS A 55 1.54 -7.60 17.08
CA CYS A 55 2.10 -8.84 17.60
C CYS A 55 2.47 -9.76 16.44
N ILE A 56 3.73 -10.22 16.39
CA ILE A 56 4.19 -11.17 15.37
C ILE A 56 4.51 -12.56 15.91
N THR A 57 3.72 -13.03 16.89
CA THR A 57 3.91 -14.34 17.53
C THR A 57 2.88 -15.38 17.11
N PRO A 58 1.56 -15.14 17.25
CA PRO A 58 0.57 -16.11 16.83
C PRO A 58 0.26 -15.98 15.33
N GLY A 59 0.13 -17.12 14.64
CA GLY A 59 -0.32 -17.18 13.26
C GLY A 59 0.65 -17.85 12.30
N GLN A 60 0.28 -17.91 11.03
CA GLN A 60 1.10 -18.48 9.97
C GLN A 60 2.20 -17.50 9.54
N ARG A 61 3.35 -18.02 9.11
CA ARG A 61 4.53 -17.23 8.72
C ARG A 61 4.21 -16.14 7.69
N ASP A 62 3.35 -16.45 6.73
CA ASP A 62 3.00 -15.52 5.65
C ASP A 62 2.18 -14.34 6.18
N SER A 63 1.19 -14.61 7.05
CA SER A 63 0.40 -13.56 7.72
C SER A 63 1.27 -12.68 8.63
N LEU A 64 2.22 -13.28 9.34
CA LEU A 64 3.17 -12.54 10.16
C LEU A 64 4.08 -11.63 9.32
N SER A 65 4.50 -12.11 8.14
CA SER A 65 5.30 -11.31 7.20
C SER A 65 4.51 -10.10 6.70
N VAL A 66 3.18 -10.23 6.52
CA VAL A 66 2.31 -9.09 6.18
C VAL A 66 2.28 -8.04 7.28
N PHE A 67 2.22 -8.42 8.55
CA PHE A 67 2.25 -7.43 9.65
C PHE A 67 3.58 -6.69 9.71
N ILE A 68 4.68 -7.41 9.49
CA ILE A 68 6.01 -6.81 9.39
C ILE A 68 6.03 -5.81 8.22
N ILE A 69 5.70 -6.24 7.00
CA ILE A 69 5.71 -5.38 5.80
C ILE A 69 4.78 -4.18 5.98
N SER A 70 3.56 -4.39 6.51
CA SER A 70 2.59 -3.31 6.75
C SER A 70 3.12 -2.27 7.73
N SER A 71 3.84 -2.71 8.78
CA SER A 71 4.50 -1.77 9.70
C SER A 71 5.55 -0.91 8.98
N MET A 72 6.26 -1.47 7.99
CA MET A 72 7.28 -0.74 7.22
C MET A 72 6.64 0.20 6.20
N LEU A 73 5.59 -0.23 5.50
CA LEU A 73 4.92 0.56 4.46
C LEU A 73 4.14 1.73 5.07
N PHE A 74 3.40 1.49 6.15
CA PHE A 74 2.41 2.44 6.66
C PHE A 74 2.86 3.19 7.92
N HIS A 75 4.15 3.11 8.29
CA HIS A 75 4.69 3.75 9.50
C HIS A 75 4.42 5.25 9.59
N ASN A 76 4.37 5.96 8.46
CA ASN A 76 4.15 7.41 8.39
C ASN A 76 2.66 7.82 8.44
N GLU A 77 1.73 6.86 8.43
CA GLU A 77 0.29 7.17 8.42
C GLU A 77 -0.30 7.33 9.82
N VAL A 78 0.42 6.90 10.85
CA VAL A 78 0.00 6.90 12.25
C VAL A 78 1.06 7.52 13.15
N LYS A 79 0.76 7.67 14.44
CA LYS A 79 1.73 8.22 15.40
C LYS A 79 2.97 7.33 15.53
N GLU A 80 2.75 6.02 15.67
CA GLU A 80 3.81 5.02 15.77
C GLU A 80 3.23 3.62 15.53
N ILE A 81 4.02 2.73 14.93
CA ILE A 81 3.72 1.28 14.86
C ILE A 81 4.84 0.54 15.57
N CYS A 82 4.53 -0.20 16.63
CA CYS A 82 5.48 -1.02 17.38
C CYS A 82 5.28 -2.50 17.05
N LEU A 83 6.27 -3.12 16.41
CA LEU A 83 6.32 -4.57 16.26
C LEU A 83 6.80 -5.22 17.56
N TYR A 84 6.14 -6.29 17.99
CA TYR A 84 6.58 -7.03 19.17
C TYR A 84 6.34 -8.54 19.04
N SER A 85 7.07 -9.29 19.85
CA SER A 85 6.87 -10.73 20.03
C SER A 85 6.63 -11.08 21.49
N LEU A 86 5.94 -12.21 21.73
CA LEU A 86 5.62 -12.79 23.03
C LEU A 86 6.19 -14.21 23.11
N LYS A 87 7.51 -14.36 23.01
CA LYS A 87 8.16 -15.68 23.14
C LYS A 87 8.25 -16.05 24.61
N GLY A 88 7.65 -17.18 25.00
CA GLY A 88 7.67 -17.63 26.40
C GLY A 88 6.96 -16.70 27.40
N GLY A 89 6.12 -15.78 26.91
CA GLY A 89 5.47 -14.76 27.74
C GLY A 89 6.27 -13.45 27.88
N GLU A 90 7.49 -13.39 27.37
CA GLU A 90 8.30 -12.17 27.38
C GLU A 90 7.95 -11.25 26.21
N PHE A 91 7.66 -9.98 26.54
CA PHE A 91 7.42 -8.94 25.56
C PHE A 91 8.75 -8.38 25.05
N THR A 92 9.00 -8.57 23.76
CA THR A 92 10.20 -8.05 23.09
C THR A 92 9.81 -7.21 21.90
N THR A 93 10.16 -5.92 21.92
CA THR A 93 10.03 -5.02 20.77
C THR A 93 11.03 -5.40 19.69
N LEU A 94 10.61 -5.32 18.44
CA LEU A 94 11.43 -5.64 17.29
C LEU A 94 11.91 -4.37 16.60
N PRO A 95 13.07 -4.41 15.94
CA PRO A 95 13.60 -3.26 15.23
C PRO A 95 12.64 -2.81 14.13
N HIS A 96 12.55 -1.48 13.97
CA HIS A 96 11.83 -0.86 12.88
C HIS A 96 12.72 -0.77 11.65
N PHE A 97 12.17 -1.17 10.51
CA PHE A 97 12.79 -0.95 9.21
C PHE A 97 11.85 -0.09 8.36
N GLN A 98 12.41 0.84 7.60
CA GLN A 98 11.65 1.65 6.65
C GLN A 98 11.88 1.11 5.25
N MET A 99 10.80 0.70 4.59
CA MET A 99 10.83 0.45 3.16
C MET A 99 10.63 1.77 2.41
N LYS A 100 11.41 1.97 1.35
CA LYS A 100 11.12 3.03 0.40
C LYS A 100 9.83 2.67 -0.33
N LEU A 101 8.91 3.63 -0.43
CA LEU A 101 7.71 3.55 -1.25
C LEU A 101 7.93 4.32 -2.56
N PRO A 102 7.22 3.96 -3.65
CA PRO A 102 7.09 4.83 -4.80
C PRO A 102 6.52 6.17 -4.36
N LYS A 103 6.92 7.25 -5.03
CA LYS A 103 6.37 8.57 -4.74
C LYS A 103 4.86 8.57 -4.96
N SER A 104 4.16 9.43 -4.24
CA SER A 104 2.69 9.54 -4.32
C SER A 104 2.20 9.79 -5.75
N GLU A 105 2.99 10.47 -6.60
CA GLU A 105 2.63 10.69 -8.01
C GLU A 105 2.64 9.39 -8.83
N ILE A 106 3.52 8.43 -8.49
CA ILE A 106 3.59 7.10 -9.11
C ILE A 106 2.42 6.25 -8.63
N ILE A 107 2.13 6.27 -7.33
CA ILE A 107 1.00 5.54 -6.75
C ILE A 107 -0.31 6.00 -7.40
N GLU A 108 -0.54 7.31 -7.51
CA GLU A 108 -1.74 7.81 -8.17
C GLU A 108 -1.80 7.42 -9.65
N ALA A 109 -0.67 7.46 -10.36
CA ALA A 109 -0.62 7.04 -11.75
C ALA A 109 -1.06 5.58 -11.92
N ILE A 110 -0.58 4.69 -11.05
CA ILE A 110 -0.95 3.27 -11.07
C ILE A 110 -2.43 3.09 -10.76
N LYS A 111 -2.98 3.78 -9.76
CA LYS A 111 -4.43 3.78 -9.48
C LYS A 111 -5.23 4.20 -10.69
N PHE A 112 -4.82 5.29 -11.35
CA PHE A 112 -5.51 5.78 -12.54
C PHE A 112 -5.44 4.79 -13.70
N ILE A 113 -4.28 4.16 -13.93
CA ILE A 113 -4.14 3.14 -14.97
C ILE A 113 -5.03 1.93 -14.63
N ALA A 114 -5.07 1.48 -13.37
CA ALA A 114 -5.89 0.34 -12.92
C ALA A 114 -7.40 0.56 -13.14
N LEU A 115 -7.88 1.81 -13.06
CA LEU A 115 -9.28 2.14 -13.36
C LEU A 115 -9.65 1.97 -14.85
N ASN A 116 -8.66 1.83 -15.73
CA ASN A 116 -8.88 1.58 -17.15
C ASN A 116 -8.42 0.14 -17.45
N GLU A 117 -9.36 -0.77 -17.72
CA GLU A 117 -9.05 -2.22 -17.90
C GLU A 117 -7.98 -2.48 -18.97
N GLU A 118 -7.97 -1.71 -20.05
CA GLU A 118 -6.95 -1.82 -21.10
C GLU A 118 -5.72 -0.93 -20.86
N GLY A 119 -5.59 -0.29 -19.71
CA GLY A 119 -4.64 0.79 -19.47
C GLY A 119 -5.05 2.12 -20.10
N CYS A 120 -4.12 3.08 -20.19
CA CYS A 120 -4.43 4.44 -20.66
C CYS A 120 -3.35 4.99 -21.60
N THR A 121 -3.61 6.13 -22.25
CA THR A 121 -2.59 6.80 -23.05
C THR A 121 -1.76 7.75 -22.18
N LYS A 122 -0.49 8.00 -22.56
CA LYS A 122 0.35 9.01 -21.89
C LYS A 122 -0.34 10.37 -21.79
N LYS A 123 -1.13 10.75 -22.81
CA LYS A 123 -1.92 11.98 -22.81
C LYS A 123 -2.97 11.97 -21.69
N LYS A 124 -3.80 10.93 -21.59
CA LYS A 124 -4.83 10.82 -20.54
C LYS A 124 -4.21 10.86 -19.14
N LEU A 125 -3.11 10.13 -18.94
CA LEU A 125 -2.42 10.10 -17.65
C LEU A 125 -1.82 11.47 -17.28
N ARG A 126 -1.20 12.16 -18.25
CA ARG A 126 -0.72 13.54 -18.06
C ARG A 126 -1.86 14.44 -17.59
N ASP A 127 -2.95 14.46 -18.34
CA ASP A 127 -4.07 15.35 -18.09
C ASP A 127 -4.62 15.12 -16.68
N HIS A 128 -4.83 13.87 -16.29
CA HIS A 128 -5.26 13.49 -14.95
C HIS A 128 -4.36 14.03 -13.83
N LEU A 129 -3.05 13.80 -13.93
CA LEU A 129 -2.09 14.17 -12.86
C LEU A 129 -1.90 15.69 -12.74
N PHE A 130 -2.01 16.43 -13.84
CA PHE A 130 -1.93 17.89 -13.83
C PHE A 130 -3.25 18.53 -13.39
N GLU A 131 -4.41 17.99 -13.80
CA GLU A 131 -5.73 18.44 -13.34
C GLU A 131 -5.89 18.26 -11.83
N LYS A 132 -5.47 17.12 -11.29
CA LYS A 132 -5.40 16.88 -9.83
C LYS A 132 -4.31 17.67 -9.11
N LYS A 133 -3.52 18.48 -9.83
CA LYS A 133 -2.40 19.28 -9.30
C LYS A 133 -1.34 18.46 -8.56
N ILE A 134 -1.23 17.16 -8.90
CA ILE A 134 -0.21 16.26 -8.38
C ILE A 134 1.12 16.60 -9.03
N LEU A 135 1.12 16.74 -10.36
CA LEU A 135 2.24 17.33 -11.08
C LEU A 135 2.02 18.82 -11.33
N LYS A 136 3.10 19.59 -11.24
CA LYS A 136 3.12 21.03 -11.49
C LYS A 136 4.32 21.39 -12.35
N ILE A 137 4.12 22.35 -13.26
CA ILE A 137 5.19 23.00 -14.02
C ILE A 137 5.27 24.48 -13.63
N SER A 138 6.42 25.10 -13.88
CA SER A 138 6.57 26.55 -13.68
C SER A 138 5.63 27.34 -14.58
N LYS A 139 4.99 28.38 -14.03
CA LYS A 139 4.08 29.28 -14.76
C LYS A 139 4.78 30.07 -15.88
N LYS A 140 6.12 30.20 -15.83
CA LYS A 140 6.92 30.96 -16.82
C LYS A 140 7.34 30.15 -18.05
N THR A 141 6.83 28.92 -18.19
CA THR A 141 7.25 28.00 -19.23
C THR A 141 6.69 28.41 -20.60
N LYS A 142 7.57 28.64 -21.59
CA LYS A 142 7.19 29.00 -22.98
C LYS A 142 6.43 27.90 -23.73
N PHE A 143 6.67 26.63 -23.40
CA PHE A 143 6.00 25.47 -24.01
C PHE A 143 5.37 24.57 -22.94
N PRO A 144 4.20 24.93 -22.39
CA PRO A 144 3.59 24.23 -21.27
C PRO A 144 3.40 22.73 -21.54
N GLU A 145 2.88 22.38 -22.71
CA GLU A 145 2.56 21.00 -23.06
C GLU A 145 3.81 20.11 -23.13
N HIS A 146 4.89 20.58 -23.76
CA HIS A 146 6.14 19.84 -23.84
C HIS A 146 6.75 19.63 -22.44
N SER A 147 6.77 20.67 -21.61
CA SER A 147 7.28 20.58 -20.25
C SER A 147 6.45 19.67 -19.35
N GLN A 148 5.14 19.58 -19.56
CA GLN A 148 4.29 18.61 -18.87
C GLN A 148 4.69 17.17 -19.20
N TYR A 149 4.96 16.85 -20.48
CA TYR A 149 5.42 15.52 -20.86
C TYR A 149 6.80 15.18 -20.31
N VAL A 150 7.75 16.12 -20.34
CA VAL A 150 9.07 15.92 -19.73
C VAL A 150 8.95 15.67 -18.23
N LYS A 151 8.08 16.41 -17.54
CA LYS A 151 7.83 16.23 -16.12
C LYS A 151 7.15 14.89 -15.81
N LEU A 152 6.15 14.51 -16.60
CA LEU A 152 5.48 13.21 -16.49
C LEU A 152 6.47 12.06 -16.65
N ASN A 153 7.31 12.09 -17.69
CA ASN A 153 8.31 11.05 -17.92
C ASN A 153 9.25 10.92 -16.71
N ARG A 154 9.95 12.02 -16.36
CA ARG A 154 10.99 11.98 -15.33
C ARG A 154 10.47 11.70 -13.92
N ALA A 155 9.27 12.17 -13.59
CA ALA A 155 8.74 12.06 -12.23
C ALA A 155 7.93 10.77 -12.01
N VAL A 156 7.32 10.24 -13.07
CA VAL A 156 6.34 9.15 -12.96
C VAL A 156 6.71 7.99 -13.86
N LEU A 157 6.75 8.19 -15.18
CA LEU A 157 6.84 7.07 -16.11
C LEU A 157 8.20 6.36 -16.06
N ASP A 158 9.31 7.11 -16.11
CA ASP A 158 10.65 6.52 -16.12
C ASP A 158 10.92 5.75 -14.80
N PRO A 159 10.65 6.32 -13.61
CA PRO A 159 10.78 5.55 -12.37
C PRO A 159 9.80 4.37 -12.28
N ALA A 160 8.53 4.55 -12.68
CA ALA A 160 7.53 3.48 -12.58
C ALA A 160 7.86 2.30 -13.51
N GLU A 161 8.44 2.53 -14.68
CA GLU A 161 8.82 1.49 -15.64
C GLU A 161 10.18 0.85 -15.30
N HIS A 162 11.19 1.67 -14.99
CA HIS A 162 12.59 1.20 -14.90
C HIS A 162 13.08 0.95 -13.48
N GLU A 163 12.61 1.69 -12.48
CA GLU A 163 13.03 1.49 -11.08
C GLU A 163 12.09 0.55 -10.33
N TRP A 164 10.78 0.71 -10.55
CA TRP A 164 9.74 -0.02 -9.82
C TRP A 164 9.10 -1.15 -10.62
N HIS A 165 9.24 -1.16 -11.95
CA HIS A 165 8.67 -2.18 -12.85
C HIS A 165 7.14 -2.38 -12.71
N LEU A 166 6.41 -1.31 -12.38
CA LEU A 166 4.96 -1.34 -12.13
C LEU A 166 4.15 -1.08 -13.38
N ILE A 167 4.75 -0.48 -14.40
CA ILE A 167 4.08 -0.16 -15.67
C ILE A 167 4.90 -0.62 -16.87
N LYS A 168 4.23 -0.78 -18.00
CA LYS A 168 4.83 -1.02 -19.31
C LYS A 168 4.34 0.03 -20.29
N ILE A 169 5.25 0.55 -21.11
CA ILE A 169 4.95 1.58 -22.08
C ILE A 169 5.15 1.08 -23.51
N GLU A 170 4.09 1.08 -24.30
CA GLU A 170 4.13 0.64 -25.70
C GLU A 170 4.50 1.82 -26.61
N GLY A 171 5.81 1.98 -26.79
CA GLY A 171 6.41 2.95 -27.69
C GLY A 171 6.81 4.28 -27.04
N LYS A 172 7.37 5.17 -27.85
CA LYS A 172 7.98 6.43 -27.38
C LYS A 172 7.14 7.68 -27.65
N LYS A 173 6.00 7.56 -28.34
CA LYS A 173 5.20 8.70 -28.81
C LYS A 173 4.23 9.20 -27.72
N ARG A 174 3.69 10.41 -27.89
CA ARG A 174 2.70 11.01 -26.96
C ARG A 174 1.39 10.21 -26.83
N GLY A 175 1.04 9.46 -27.88
CA GLY A 175 -0.11 8.55 -27.91
C GLY A 175 0.20 7.14 -27.44
N SER A 176 1.42 6.87 -26.95
CA SER A 176 1.78 5.53 -26.47
C SER A 176 0.87 5.08 -25.34
N LYS A 177 0.53 3.79 -25.40
CA LYS A 177 -0.27 3.09 -24.40
C LYS A 177 0.60 2.79 -23.19
N VAL A 178 0.03 2.96 -22.00
CA VAL A 178 0.63 2.69 -20.70
C VAL A 178 -0.28 1.70 -19.99
N THR A 179 0.25 0.53 -19.67
CA THR A 179 -0.46 -0.56 -19.00
C THR A 179 0.25 -0.91 -17.70
N LEU A 180 -0.45 -1.55 -16.77
CA LEU A 180 0.18 -2.13 -15.59
C LEU A 180 0.93 -3.40 -15.97
N THR A 181 1.97 -3.71 -15.21
CA THR A 181 2.53 -5.06 -15.13
C THR A 181 1.74 -5.87 -14.10
N GLU A 182 1.97 -7.18 -14.00
CA GLU A 182 1.37 -8.00 -12.94
C GLU A 182 1.67 -7.44 -11.54
N GLU A 183 2.90 -6.94 -11.32
CA GLU A 183 3.28 -6.29 -10.07
C GLU A 183 2.53 -4.97 -9.88
N GLY A 184 2.39 -4.16 -10.94
CA GLY A 184 1.58 -2.94 -10.92
C GLY A 184 0.12 -3.18 -10.51
N GLU A 185 -0.49 -4.24 -11.04
CA GLU A 185 -1.87 -4.62 -10.67
C GLU A 185 -1.97 -4.99 -9.19
N LYS A 186 -1.02 -5.77 -8.68
CA LYS A 186 -0.95 -6.12 -7.25
C LYS A 186 -0.78 -4.89 -6.37
N TRP A 187 0.11 -3.97 -6.73
CA TRP A 187 0.33 -2.71 -6.00
C TRP A 187 -0.91 -1.81 -6.02
N SER A 188 -1.64 -1.75 -7.14
CA SER A 188 -2.89 -0.99 -7.25
C SER A 188 -3.99 -1.46 -6.30
N LYS A 189 -3.94 -2.71 -5.84
CA LYS A 189 -4.90 -3.28 -4.87
C LYS A 189 -4.58 -2.90 -3.42
N ILE A 190 -3.33 -2.57 -3.13
CA ILE A 190 -2.86 -2.20 -1.78
C ILE A 190 -3.27 -0.77 -1.45
N PHE A 191 -3.12 0.16 -2.39
CA PHE A 191 -3.32 1.60 -2.19
C PHE A 191 -4.65 2.08 -2.73
#